data_AF-A0A5C7RV60-F1
#
_entry.id   AF-A0A5C7RV60-F1
#
_cell.length_a   1.000
_cell.length_b   1.000
_cell.length_c   1.000
_cell.angle_alpha   90.00
_cell.angle_beta   90.00
_cell.angle_gamma   90.00
#
_symmetry.space_group_name_H-M   'P 1'
#
loop_
_entity.id
_entity.type
_entity.pdbx_description
1 polymer ?
#
loop_
_entity_poly.entity_id
_entity_poly.type
_entity_poly.pdbx_seq_one_letter_code
_entity_poly.pdbx_strand_id
1 'polypeptide(L)'
;MMQRLIHILWPSFLVAGMADIVFTTLFDPLEIMYHGEAVIEQRLAAYTIGFFVFWLLGIASSAMTCYFQRGADEINRCPLPPRNRPEGCPKRDDGSGCC
;
A
#
# COMPACT_ATOMS: atom_id res chain seq x y z
N MET A 1 13.40 1.58 2.09
CA MET A 1 12.11 2.03 1.50
C MET A 1 11.89 1.49 0.10
N MET A 2 12.84 1.64 -0.85
CA MET A 2 12.68 1.21 -2.26
C MET A 2 12.26 -0.26 -2.44
N GLN A 3 12.90 -1.20 -1.72
CA GLN A 3 12.55 -2.63 -1.82
C GLN A 3 11.10 -2.92 -1.38
N ARG A 4 10.62 -2.25 -0.33
CA ARG A 4 9.24 -2.43 0.17
C ARG A 4 8.21 -1.89 -0.82
N LEU A 5 8.54 -0.81 -1.53
CA LEU A 5 7.68 -0.27 -2.60
C LEU A 5 7.59 -1.24 -3.78
N ILE A 6 8.69 -1.84 -4.22
CA ILE A 6 8.68 -2.82 -5.32
C ILE A 6 7.83 -4.04 -4.95
N HIS A 7 7.94 -4.53 -3.71
CA HIS A 7 7.13 -5.66 -3.22
C HIS A 7 5.62 -5.34 -3.15
N ILE A 8 5.24 -4.07 -3.08
CA ILE A 8 3.83 -3.63 -3.09
C ILE A 8 3.35 -3.37 -4.52
N LEU A 9 4.09 -2.56 -5.27
CA LEU A 9 3.71 -2.07 -6.60
C LEU A 9 3.65 -3.20 -7.62
N TRP A 10 4.60 -4.15 -7.57
CA TRP A 10 4.69 -5.20 -8.59
C TRP A 10 3.54 -6.22 -8.51
N PRO A 11 3.25 -6.84 -7.35
CA PRO A 11 2.12 -7.78 -7.27
C PRO A 11 0.77 -7.09 -7.46
N SER A 12 0.60 -5.86 -6.94
CA SER A 12 -0.64 -5.10 -7.13
C SER A 12 -0.89 -4.76 -8.60
N PHE A 13 0.14 -4.46 -9.38
CA PHE A 13 0.04 -4.21 -10.82
C PHE A 13 -0.49 -5.43 -11.57
N LEU A 14 0.07 -6.63 -11.28
CA LEU A 14 -0.34 -7.87 -11.94
C LEU A 14 -1.79 -8.24 -11.60
N VAL A 15 -2.16 -8.13 -10.32
CA VAL A 15 -3.54 -8.39 -9.87
C VAL A 15 -4.52 -7.37 -10.46
N ALA A 16 -4.13 -6.10 -10.56
CA ALA A 16 -4.94 -5.06 -11.18
C ALA A 16 -5.18 -5.34 -12.66
N GLY A 17 -4.17 -5.77 -13.41
CA GLY A 17 -4.33 -6.16 -14.81
C GLY A 17 -5.31 -7.33 -14.98
N MET A 18 -5.22 -8.35 -14.13
CA MET A 18 -6.19 -9.45 -14.15
C MET A 18 -7.61 -9.00 -13.78
N ALA A 19 -7.74 -8.16 -12.75
CA ALA A 19 -9.02 -7.62 -12.31
C ALA A 19 -9.67 -6.76 -13.39
N ASP A 20 -8.88 -5.92 -14.08
CA ASP A 20 -9.35 -5.07 -15.17
C ASP A 20 -9.85 -5.89 -16.36
N ILE A 21 -9.10 -6.93 -16.77
CA ILE A 21 -9.54 -7.86 -17.83
C ILE A 21 -10.85 -8.54 -17.45
N VAL A 22 -10.95 -9.08 -16.23
CA VAL A 22 -12.17 -9.76 -15.78
C VAL A 22 -13.34 -8.78 -15.70
N PHE A 23 -13.14 -7.60 -15.13
CA PHE A 23 -14.17 -6.58 -14.98
C PHE A 23 -14.70 -6.12 -16.34
N THR A 24 -13.82 -5.75 -17.26
CA THR A 24 -14.21 -5.26 -18.60
C THR A 24 -14.76 -6.35 -19.51
N THR A 25 -14.47 -7.62 -19.24
CA THR A 25 -15.11 -8.77 -19.91
C THR A 25 -16.54 -8.98 -19.41
N LEU A 26 -16.80 -8.70 -18.13
CA LEU A 26 -18.12 -8.88 -17.52
C LEU A 26 -19.04 -7.65 -17.67
N PHE A 27 -18.47 -6.45 -17.74
CA PHE A 27 -19.18 -5.17 -17.81
C PHE A 27 -18.72 -4.38 -19.04
N ASP A 28 -19.64 -4.06 -19.98
CA ASP A 28 -19.30 -3.17 -21.10
C ASP A 28 -19.12 -1.74 -20.57
N PRO A 29 -17.92 -1.15 -20.67
CA PRO A 29 -17.70 0.23 -20.21
C PRO A 29 -18.57 1.27 -20.90
N LEU A 30 -19.06 1.01 -22.12
CA LEU A 30 -19.92 1.96 -22.84
C LEU A 30 -21.37 1.97 -22.33
N GLU A 31 -21.79 0.96 -21.57
CA GLU A 31 -23.12 0.92 -20.97
C GLU A 31 -23.21 1.75 -19.68
N ILE A 32 -22.07 2.25 -19.18
CA ILE A 32 -22.01 3.11 -18.00
C ILE A 32 -22.49 4.52 -18.38
N MET A 33 -23.79 4.73 -18.21
CA MET A 33 -24.49 5.99 -18.45
C MET A 33 -24.71 6.73 -17.13
N TYR A 34 -24.44 8.04 -17.10
CA TYR A 34 -24.74 8.91 -15.97
C TYR A 34 -25.56 10.10 -16.48
N HIS A 35 -26.75 10.30 -15.91
CA HIS A 35 -27.68 11.34 -16.35
C HIS A 35 -28.09 11.23 -17.84
N GLY A 36 -28.05 10.03 -18.42
CA GLY A 36 -28.41 9.79 -19.82
C GLY A 36 -27.28 10.04 -20.83
N GLU A 37 -26.10 10.46 -20.36
CA GLU A 37 -24.88 10.62 -21.16
C GLU A 37 -23.89 9.50 -20.82
N ALA A 38 -23.06 9.11 -21.79
CA ALA A 38 -21.97 8.17 -21.52
C ALA A 38 -20.98 8.78 -20.54
N VAL A 39 -20.67 8.09 -19.43
CA VAL A 39 -19.64 8.57 -18.48
C VAL A 39 -18.28 8.63 -19.15
N ILE A 40 -18.02 7.66 -20.04
CA ILE A 40 -16.79 7.58 -20.80
C ILE A 40 -17.15 7.23 -22.24
N GLU A 41 -16.94 8.17 -23.16
CA GLU A 41 -17.24 7.98 -24.59
C GLU A 41 -16.22 7.05 -25.28
N GLN A 42 -15.02 6.91 -24.72
CA GLN A 42 -13.92 6.14 -25.31
C GLN A 42 -13.62 4.88 -24.50
N ARG A 43 -13.77 3.70 -25.12
CA ARG A 43 -13.44 2.39 -24.50
C ARG A 43 -12.03 2.36 -23.90
N LEU A 44 -11.04 2.93 -24.60
CA LEU A 44 -9.65 2.99 -24.14
C LEU A 44 -9.49 3.78 -22.83
N ALA A 45 -10.24 4.89 -22.69
CA ALA A 45 -10.22 5.70 -21.47
C ALA A 45 -10.83 4.92 -20.30
N ALA A 46 -11.89 4.14 -20.54
CA ALA A 46 -12.51 3.33 -19.50
C ALA A 46 -11.57 2.21 -18.99
N TYR A 47 -10.87 1.52 -19.89
CA TYR A 47 -9.91 0.48 -19.52
C TYR A 47 -8.72 1.04 -18.72
N THR A 48 -8.18 2.18 -19.16
CA THR A 48 -7.07 2.81 -18.45
C THR A 48 -7.49 3.27 -17.06
N ILE A 49 -8.66 3.92 -16.91
CA ILE A 49 -9.19 4.33 -15.62
C ILE A 49 -9.45 3.11 -14.72
N GLY A 50 -10.11 2.07 -15.23
CA GLY A 50 -10.37 0.82 -14.51
C GLY A 50 -9.09 0.21 -13.95
N PHE A 51 -8.07 0.05 -14.81
CA PHE A 51 -6.76 -0.44 -14.42
C PHE A 51 -6.15 0.37 -13.27
N PHE A 52 -6.13 1.71 -13.39
CA PHE A 52 -5.56 2.57 -12.33
C PHE A 52 -6.34 2.48 -11.02
N VAL A 53 -7.68 2.38 -11.08
CA VAL A 53 -8.51 2.20 -9.88
C VAL A 53 -8.19 0.87 -9.19
N PHE A 54 -8.17 -0.24 -9.93
CA PHE A 54 -7.82 -1.54 -9.36
C PHE A 54 -6.39 -1.57 -8.83
N TRP A 55 -5.46 -0.91 -9.51
CA TRP A 55 -4.07 -0.83 -9.08
C TRP A 55 -3.91 -0.04 -7.78
N LEU A 56 -4.56 1.13 -7.66
CA LEU A 56 -4.56 1.92 -6.44
C LEU A 56 -5.18 1.16 -5.26
N LEU A 57 -6.27 0.42 -5.49
CA LEU A 57 -6.86 -0.45 -4.46
C LEU A 57 -5.88 -1.54 -4.01
N GLY A 58 -5.19 -2.19 -4.95
CA GLY A 58 -4.16 -3.19 -4.66
C GLY A 58 -2.97 -2.62 -3.88
N ILE A 59 -2.51 -1.42 -4.25
CA ILE A 59 -1.47 -0.68 -3.53
C ILE A 59 -1.94 -0.36 -2.11
N ALA A 60 -3.14 0.19 -1.94
CA ALA A 60 -3.69 0.57 -0.64
C ALA A 60 -3.83 -0.63 0.30
N SER A 61 -4.39 -1.75 -0.20
CA SER A 61 -4.52 -3.00 0.56
C SER A 61 -3.16 -3.54 1.03
N SER A 62 -2.20 -3.61 0.12
CA SER A 62 -0.85 -4.11 0.41
C SER A 62 -0.09 -3.17 1.35
N ALA A 63 -0.23 -1.85 1.17
CA ALA A 63 0.36 -0.84 2.04
C ALA A 63 -0.21 -0.90 3.46
N MET A 64 -1.52 -1.07 3.60
CA MET A 64 -2.19 -1.23 4.89
C MET A 64 -1.74 -2.52 5.60
N THR A 65 -1.66 -3.63 4.86
CA THR A 65 -1.10 -4.89 5.38
C THR A 65 0.33 -4.72 5.87
N CYS A 66 1.17 -4.06 5.06
CA CYS A 66 2.55 -3.73 5.42
C CYS A 66 2.66 -2.83 6.66
N TYR A 67 1.70 -1.91 6.85
CA TYR A 67 1.63 -1.01 7.98
C TYR A 67 1.27 -1.78 9.27
N PHE A 68 0.28 -2.67 9.21
CA PHE A 68 -0.13 -3.49 10.36
C PHE A 68 0.90 -4.55 10.75
N GLN A 69 1.74 -5.01 9.82
CA GLN A 69 2.84 -5.93 10.12
C GLN A 69 4.03 -5.27 10.82
N ARG A 70 4.04 -3.95 11.03
CA ARG A 70 5.15 -3.28 11.73
C ARG A 70 5.17 -3.68 13.21
N GLY A 71 6.35 -4.08 13.69
CA GLY A 71 6.57 -4.42 15.09
C GLY A 71 6.49 -3.20 16.02
N ALA A 72 6.16 -3.44 17.29
CA ALA A 72 6.14 -2.38 18.31
C ALA A 72 7.51 -1.71 18.49
N ASP A 73 8.60 -2.41 18.21
CA ASP A 73 9.97 -1.88 18.23
C ASP A 73 10.28 -0.98 17.03
N GLU A 74 9.70 -1.25 15.86
CA GLU A 74 9.81 -0.38 14.67
C GLU A 74 9.03 0.93 14.90
N ILE A 75 7.85 0.85 15.51
CA ILE A 75 6.98 2.00 15.78
C ILE A 75 7.49 2.83 16.97
N ASN A 76 7.86 2.18 18.07
CA ASN A 76 8.25 2.86 19.33
C ASN A 76 9.78 2.99 19.46
N ARG A 77 10.53 3.00 18.36
CA ARG A 77 11.99 3.03 18.42
C ARG A 77 12.47 4.33 19.06
N CYS A 78 13.18 4.23 20.18
CA CYS A 78 13.80 5.39 20.79
C CYS A 78 14.92 5.92 19.85
N PRO A 79 14.87 7.20 19.44
CA PRO A 79 15.88 7.76 18.54
C PRO A 79 17.25 7.93 19.21
N LEU A 80 17.30 7.85 20.54
CA LEU A 80 18.53 7.99 21.31
C LEU A 80 19.31 6.66 21.38
N PRO A 81 20.64 6.70 21.19
CA PRO A 81 21.48 5.54 21.43
C PRO A 81 21.36 5.07 22.88
N PRO A 82 21.50 3.77 23.19
CA PRO A 82 21.19 3.18 24.50
C PRO A 82 21.80 3.91 25.71
N ARG A 83 23.05 4.37 25.59
CA ARG A 83 23.79 5.07 26.65
C ARG A 83 23.27 6.47 26.99
N ASN A 84 22.59 7.12 26.03
CA ASN A 84 22.09 8.49 26.16
C ASN A 84 20.58 8.53 26.47
N ARG A 85 19.96 7.40 26.82
CA ARG A 85 18.53 7.33 27.12
C ARG A 85 18.24 7.88 28.54
N PRO A 86 17.12 8.60 28.75
CA PRO A 86 16.74 9.13 30.07
C PRO A 86 16.48 8.02 31.10
N GLU A 87 16.52 8.35 32.39
CA GLU A 87 16.28 7.38 33.47
C GLU A 87 14.86 6.81 33.38
N GLY A 88 14.72 5.49 33.57
CA GLY A 88 13.45 4.79 33.40
C GLY A 88 13.09 4.40 31.96
N CYS A 89 13.89 4.76 30.95
CA CYS A 89 13.64 4.37 29.57
C CYS A 89 13.98 2.88 29.33
N PRO A 90 13.08 2.07 28.74
CA PRO A 90 13.37 0.67 28.41
C PRO A 90 14.62 0.51 27.52
N LYS A 91 15.40 -0.54 27.79
CA LYS A 91 16.64 -0.89 27.04
C LYS A 91 17.73 0.21 27.08
N ARG A 92 17.75 1.07 28.11
CA ARG A 92 18.89 1.95 28.39
C ARG A 92 20.10 1.10 28.76
N ASP A 93 21.27 1.49 28.27
CA ASP A 93 22.55 0.97 28.75
C ASP A 93 22.97 1.84 29.94
N ASP A 94 22.85 1.31 31.15
CA ASP A 94 23.19 1.97 32.40
C ASP A 94 24.65 1.71 32.81
N GLY A 95 25.40 0.92 32.02
CA GLY A 95 26.76 0.51 32.36
C GLY A 95 26.87 -0.31 33.64
N SER A 96 25.75 -0.77 34.22
CA SER A 96 25.75 -1.62 35.43
C SER A 96 26.03 -3.09 35.11
N GLY A 97 26.03 -3.45 33.82
CA GLY A 97 26.61 -4.69 33.30
C GLY A 97 28.14 -4.63 33.24
N CYS A 98 28.78 -4.47 34.40
CA CYS A 98 30.21 -4.77 34.54
C CYS A 98 30.33 -6.14 35.23
N CYS A 99 30.49 -7.20 34.41
CA CYS A 99 31.22 -8.45 34.62
C CYS A 99 31.21 -9.23 33.29
#